data_AF-A0A2Z4V6B9-F1
#
_entry.id   AF-A0A2Z4V6B9-F1
#
_cell.length_a   1.000
_cell.length_b   1.000
_cell.length_c   1.000
_cell.angle_alpha   90.00
_cell.angle_beta   90.00
_cell.angle_gamma   90.00
#
_symmetry.space_group_name_H-M   'P 1'
#
loop_
_entity.id
_entity.type
_entity.pdbx_description
1 polymer ?
#
loop_
_entity_poly.entity_id
_entity_poly.type
_entity_poly.pdbx_seq_one_letter_code
_entity_poly.pdbx_strand_id
1 'polypeptide(L)'
;MVHCFANLERISCPRCGTELAPDWWGDAVSQCYDEGFSTLMVTVPCCDVETSLNELVYDWPMGFARFRIEVLYPNRAWLTDGELASLAGALGHPLRQILIHI
;
A
#
# COMPACT_ATOMS: atom_id res chain seq x y z
N MET A 1 6.59 -5.14 3.84
CA MET A 1 6.14 -3.75 3.70
C MET A 1 7.03 -3.05 2.70
N VAL A 2 6.49 -2.35 1.71
CA VAL A 2 7.29 -1.56 0.75
C VAL A 2 7.11 -0.09 1.10
N HIS A 3 8.17 0.55 1.60
CA HIS A 3 8.08 1.89 2.19
C HIS A 3 8.53 2.97 1.22
N CYS A 4 7.71 4.02 1.10
CA CYS A 4 8.10 5.34 0.59
C CYS A 4 7.63 6.43 1.57
N PHE A 5 7.88 6.23 2.87
CA PHE A 5 7.35 7.08 3.95
C PHE A 5 7.62 8.57 3.80
N ALA A 6 8.69 8.95 3.09
CA ALA A 6 9.05 10.36 2.88
C ALA A 6 7.96 11.16 2.15
N ASN A 7 7.08 10.51 1.38
CA ASN A 7 6.06 11.19 0.57
C ASN A 7 4.62 10.93 1.07
N LEU A 8 4.45 10.17 2.15
CA LEU A 8 3.13 9.86 2.68
C LEU A 8 2.66 11.00 3.58
N GLU A 9 1.57 11.68 3.21
CA GLU A 9 0.98 12.74 4.05
C GLU A 9 -0.35 12.29 4.67
N ARG A 10 -1.11 11.42 4.00
CA ARG A 10 -2.47 11.05 4.38
C ARG A 10 -2.80 9.58 4.13
N ILE A 11 -3.51 9.00 5.09
CA ILE A 11 -4.15 7.69 4.98
C ILE A 11 -5.65 7.90 5.19
N SER A 12 -6.48 7.43 4.25
CA SER A 12 -7.94 7.60 4.32
C SER A 12 -8.68 6.26 4.23
N CYS A 13 -9.85 6.22 4.86
CA CYS A 13 -10.77 5.12 4.75
C CYS A 13 -11.29 4.97 3.31
N PRO A 14 -11.24 3.77 2.70
CA PRO A 14 -11.74 3.55 1.35
C PRO A 14 -13.27 3.64 1.23
N ARG A 15 -13.99 3.62 2.35
CA ARG A 15 -15.46 3.60 2.38
C ARG A 15 -16.08 4.96 2.60
N CYS A 16 -15.63 5.71 3.61
CA CYS A 16 -16.19 7.01 3.94
C CYS A 16 -15.25 8.18 3.61
N GLY A 17 -14.01 7.90 3.16
CA GLY A 17 -13.01 8.93 2.82
C GLY A 17 -12.38 9.64 4.02
N THR A 18 -12.85 9.36 5.24
CA THR A 18 -12.31 9.96 6.47
C THR A 18 -10.83 9.64 6.61
N GLU A 19 -10.04 10.67 6.90
CA GLU A 19 -8.63 10.52 7.24
C GLU A 19 -8.48 9.72 8.54
N LEU A 20 -7.60 8.73 8.49
CA LEU A 20 -7.31 7.80 9.57
C LEU A 20 -6.08 8.31 10.32
N ALA A 21 -6.15 8.29 11.65
CA ALA A 21 -5.06 8.77 12.49
C ALA A 21 -3.78 7.92 12.24
N PRO A 22 -2.60 8.55 12.09
CA PRO A 22 -1.34 7.84 11.94
C PRO A 22 -1.04 6.86 13.07
N ASP A 23 -1.37 7.23 14.31
CA ASP A 23 -1.16 6.37 15.49
C ASP A 23 -1.99 5.09 15.40
N TRP A 24 -3.29 5.22 15.07
CA TRP A 24 -4.15 4.04 14.86
C TRP A 24 -3.61 3.13 13.76
N TRP A 25 -3.17 3.71 12.64
CA TRP A 25 -2.61 2.93 11.54
C TRP A 25 -1.32 2.21 11.97
N GLY A 26 -0.45 2.88 12.73
CA GLY A 26 0.78 2.31 13.26
C GLY A 26 0.52 1.14 14.21
N ASP A 27 -0.46 1.27 15.09
CA ASP A 27 -0.89 0.21 16.00
C ASP A 27 -1.46 -0.99 15.22
N ALA A 28 -2.33 -0.74 14.24
CA ALA A 28 -2.90 -1.79 13.40
C ALA A 28 -1.83 -2.56 12.60
N VAL A 29 -0.84 -1.85 12.05
CA VAL A 29 0.32 -2.48 11.38
C VAL A 29 1.14 -3.31 12.37
N SER A 30 1.39 -2.78 13.57
CA SER A 30 2.20 -3.46 14.59
C SER A 30 1.53 -4.75 15.04
N GLN A 31 0.21 -4.73 15.24
CA GLN A 31 -0.56 -5.94 15.54
C GLN A 31 -0.44 -6.98 14.43
N CYS A 32 -0.64 -6.59 13.16
CA CYS A 32 -0.46 -7.52 12.04
C CYS A 32 0.98 -8.04 11.96
N TYR A 33 1.98 -7.23 12.28
CA TYR A 33 3.39 -7.63 12.30
C TYR A 33 3.66 -8.70 13.37
N ASP A 34 3.14 -8.54 14.58
CA ASP A 34 3.28 -9.50 15.68
C ASP A 34 2.65 -10.86 15.32
N GLU A 35 1.60 -10.86 14.51
CA GLU A 35 0.96 -12.05 13.95
C GLU A 35 1.63 -12.56 12.65
N GLY A 36 2.78 -11.99 12.27
CA GLY A 36 3.55 -12.38 11.08
C GLY A 36 2.88 -12.02 9.75
N PHE A 37 2.01 -11.01 9.73
CA PHE A 37 1.14 -10.64 8.61
C PHE A 37 0.29 -11.80 8.07
N SER A 38 -0.19 -12.67 8.97
CA SER A 38 -1.10 -13.77 8.61
C SER A 38 -2.40 -13.26 7.99
N THR A 39 -2.83 -12.06 8.39
CA THR A 39 -3.93 -11.28 7.84
C THR A 39 -3.54 -9.80 7.78
N LEU A 40 -4.21 -9.06 6.88
CA LEU A 40 -4.14 -7.59 6.83
C LEU A 40 -5.51 -6.96 7.14
N MET A 41 -6.49 -7.77 7.53
CA MET A 41 -7.85 -7.32 7.78
C MET A 41 -7.90 -6.50 9.08
N VAL A 42 -8.53 -5.33 9.00
CA VAL A 42 -8.69 -4.39 10.10
C VAL A 42 -10.07 -3.74 10.02
N THR A 43 -10.61 -3.37 11.18
CA THR A 43 -11.83 -2.56 11.25
C THR A 43 -11.45 -1.10 11.42
N VAL A 44 -11.89 -0.24 10.50
CA VAL A 44 -11.57 1.19 10.58
C VAL A 44 -12.43 1.89 11.65
N PRO A 45 -11.85 2.79 12.47
CA PRO A 45 -12.55 3.42 13.61
C PRO A 45 -13.57 4.48 13.18
N CYS A 46 -13.53 4.94 11.93
CA CYS A 46 -14.38 6.01 11.43
C CYS A 46 -15.79 5.55 11.03
N CYS A 47 -15.97 4.29 10.64
CA CYS A 47 -17.25 3.78 10.15
C CYS A 47 -17.48 2.29 10.45
N ASP A 48 -16.62 1.68 11.27
CA ASP A 48 -16.68 0.28 11.71
C ASP A 48 -16.74 -0.74 10.56
N VAL A 49 -16.26 -0.35 9.38
CA VAL A 49 -16.18 -1.25 8.23
C VAL A 49 -14.87 -2.05 8.29
N GLU A 50 -14.99 -3.35 8.04
CA GLU A 50 -13.85 -4.21 7.80
C GLU A 50 -13.23 -3.92 6.42
N THR A 51 -11.92 -3.75 6.39
CA THR A 51 -11.12 -3.54 5.18
C THR A 51 -9.76 -4.20 5.36
N SER A 52 -8.90 -4.18 4.34
CA SER A 52 -7.50 -4.57 4.48
C SER A 52 -6.62 -3.32 4.59
N LEU A 53 -5.55 -3.39 5.40
CA LEU A 53 -4.48 -2.39 5.43
C LEU A 53 -3.92 -2.11 4.03
N ASN A 54 -3.94 -3.09 3.13
CA ASN A 54 -3.50 -2.92 1.75
C ASN A 54 -4.46 -2.10 0.88
N GLU A 55 -5.73 -2.01 1.27
CA GLU A 55 -6.82 -1.35 0.52
C GLU A 55 -7.18 0.03 1.10
N LEU A 56 -6.45 0.49 2.13
CA LEU A 56 -6.54 1.89 2.57
C LEU A 56 -6.11 2.82 1.44
N VAL A 57 -6.68 4.02 1.43
CA VAL A 57 -6.36 5.04 0.44
C VAL A 57 -5.15 5.81 0.95
N TYR A 58 -3.99 5.49 0.40
CA TYR A 58 -2.75 6.23 0.63
C TYR A 58 -2.63 7.33 -0.44
N ASP A 59 -2.32 8.55 -0.02
CA ASP A 59 -2.11 9.69 -0.93
C ASP A 59 -0.82 9.57 -1.76
N TRP A 60 0.17 8.83 -1.26
CA TRP A 60 1.29 8.32 -2.04
C TRP A 60 1.24 6.80 -2.15
N PRO A 61 1.57 6.20 -3.31
CA PRO A 61 1.49 4.75 -3.47
C PRO A 61 2.32 4.01 -2.42
N MET A 62 1.61 3.27 -1.57
CA MET A 62 2.18 2.37 -0.57
C MET A 62 1.45 1.04 -0.63
N GLY A 63 2.02 -0.01 -0.05
CA GLY A 63 1.31 -1.28 0.05
C GLY A 63 2.08 -2.39 0.75
N PHE A 64 1.36 -3.50 0.89
CA PHE A 64 1.87 -4.75 1.41
C PHE A 64 2.03 -5.71 0.24
N ALA A 65 3.15 -6.42 0.20
CA ALA A 65 3.46 -7.33 -0.88
C ALA A 65 4.20 -8.56 -0.35
N ARG A 66 3.96 -9.71 -0.99
CA ARG A 66 4.71 -10.95 -0.72
C ARG A 66 6.09 -10.95 -1.37
N PHE A 67 6.22 -10.27 -2.51
CA PHE A 67 7.47 -10.05 -3.21
C PHE A 67 7.47 -8.64 -3.80
N ARG A 68 8.66 -8.11 -4.11
CA ARG A 68 8.82 -6.83 -4.80
C ARG A 68 9.86 -6.98 -5.91
N ILE A 69 9.67 -6.23 -6.99
CA ILE A 69 10.65 -6.10 -8.07
C ILE A 69 11.12 -4.66 -8.02
N GLU A 70 12.43 -4.46 -7.85
CA GLU A 70 13.04 -3.14 -7.69
C GLU A 70 13.98 -2.86 -8.85
N VAL A 71 13.88 -1.66 -9.42
CA VAL A 71 14.78 -1.17 -10.46
C VAL A 71 15.38 0.14 -9.97
N LEU A 72 16.71 0.18 -9.85
CA LEU A 72 17.45 1.37 -9.43
C LEU A 72 17.85 2.20 -10.65
N TYR A 73 17.67 3.52 -10.56
CA TYR A 73 18.01 4.49 -11.61
C TYR A 73 17.46 4.14 -13.00
N PRO A 74 16.14 3.92 -13.15
CA PRO A 74 15.56 3.47 -14.42
C PRO A 74 15.60 4.52 -15.54
N ASN A 75 16.10 5.74 -15.25
CA ASN A 75 16.13 6.91 -16.13
C ASN A 75 14.77 7.20 -16.80
N ARG A 76 13.70 6.98 -16.04
CA ARG A 76 12.31 7.20 -16.45
C ARG A 76 11.43 7.42 -15.22
N ALA A 77 10.24 7.94 -15.46
CA ALA A 77 9.19 8.11 -14.45
C ALA A 77 8.31 6.83 -14.35
N TRP A 78 7.02 7.01 -14.10
CA TRP A 78 6.02 5.94 -13.99
C TRP A 78 6.00 5.02 -15.23
N LEU A 79 5.54 3.77 -15.02
CA LEU A 79 5.13 2.92 -16.12
C LEU A 79 3.79 3.44 -16.60
N THR A 80 3.55 3.32 -17.90
CA THR A 80 2.20 3.51 -18.45
C THR A 80 1.30 2.35 -18.02
N ASP A 81 -0.02 2.56 -18.05
CA ASP A 81 -1.00 1.50 -17.73
C ASP A 81 -0.79 0.25 -18.59
N GLY A 82 -0.43 0.41 -19.86
CA GLY A 82 -0.14 -0.70 -20.78
C GLY A 82 1.11 -1.48 -20.39
N GLU A 83 2.19 -0.80 -19.98
CA GLU A 83 3.41 -1.45 -19.49
C GLU A 83 3.17 -2.17 -18.17
N LEU A 84 2.45 -1.55 -17.24
CA LEU A 84 2.11 -2.16 -15.95
C LEU A 84 1.20 -3.38 -16.14
N ALA A 85 0.21 -3.31 -17.04
CA ALA A 85 -0.66 -4.44 -17.38
C ALA A 85 0.11 -5.59 -18.02
N SER A 86 1.09 -5.29 -18.89
CA SER A 86 1.96 -6.29 -19.50
C SER A 86 2.80 -7.03 -18.45
N LEU A 87 3.39 -6.30 -17.51
CA LEU A 87 4.14 -6.89 -16.39
C LEU A 87 3.24 -7.72 -15.45
N ALA A 88 2.06 -7.20 -15.12
CA ALA A 88 1.08 -7.92 -14.29
C ALA A 88 0.65 -9.23 -14.98
N GLY A 89 0.41 -9.20 -16.29
CA GLY A 89 0.11 -10.38 -17.10
C GLY A 89 1.24 -11.40 -17.12
N ALA A 90 2.48 -10.95 -17.26
CA ALA A 90 3.66 -11.84 -17.22
C ALA A 90 3.86 -12.50 -15.84
N LEU A 91 3.54 -11.80 -14.76
CA LEU A 91 3.64 -12.32 -13.38
C LEU A 91 2.42 -13.11 -12.93
N GLY A 92 1.28 -13.01 -13.64
CA GLY A 92 0.03 -13.64 -13.25
C GLY A 92 -0.62 -13.05 -12.00
N HIS A 93 -0.19 -11.86 -11.56
CA HIS A 93 -0.66 -11.21 -10.34
C HIS A 93 -0.81 -9.70 -10.55
N PRO A 94 -1.81 -9.05 -9.89
CA PRO A 94 -1.93 -7.60 -9.92
C PRO A 94 -0.71 -6.94 -9.30
N LEU A 95 -0.27 -5.84 -9.93
CA LEU A 95 0.87 -5.05 -9.47
C LEU A 95 0.43 -3.68 -8.98
N ARG A 96 1.10 -3.19 -7.94
CA ARG A 96 1.04 -1.80 -7.51
C ARG A 96 2.40 -1.17 -7.79
N GLN A 97 2.42 -0.14 -8.64
CA GLN A 97 3.64 0.61 -8.87
C GLN A 97 3.88 1.57 -7.70
N ILE A 98 5.10 1.58 -7.17
CA ILE A 98 5.55 2.47 -6.11
C ILE A 98 6.84 3.13 -6.59
N LEU A 99 6.84 4.46 -6.71
CA LEU A 99 8.08 5.23 -6.92
C LEU A 99 8.65 5.61 -5.56
N ILE A 100 9.90 5.21 -5.35
CA ILE A 100 10.72 5.58 -4.20
C ILE A 100 11.85 6.51 -4.66
N HIS A 101 12.07 7.59 -3.90
CA HIS A 101 13.32 8.35 -3.99
C HIS A 101 14.23 7.82 -2.88
N ILE A 102 15.39 7.26 -3.27
CA ILE A 102 16.44 6.76 -2.36
C ILE A 102 17.59 7.76 -2.37
#